data_AF-A0AAW1MKE7-F1
#
_entry.id   AF-A0AAW1MKE7-F1
#
_cell.length_a   1.000
_cell.length_b   1.000
_cell.length_c   1.000
_cell.angle_alpha   90.00
_cell.angle_beta   90.00
_cell.angle_gamma   90.00
#
_symmetry.space_group_name_H-M   'P 1'
#
loop_
_entity.id
_entity.type
_entity.pdbx_description
1 polymer ?
#
loop_
_entity_poly.entity_id
_entity_poly.type
_entity_poly.pdbx_seq_one_letter_code
_entity_poly.pdbx_strand_id
1 'polypeptide(L)'
;MDGETIGSMLTRSQRLILGSFVLLLVDIIWVSSSELTKYIYHNETYEKPFFCTYLKTSMFMLYLLGFCFWPPWRDSCHKPTNYVFIDPEQEDENFYSEANTSLSNPTYVPVKTPEKEVVDRNSGTESDDSSVRSVRFNKLAEVRQMSEVEATEALLARLSYQASVRAGELARRAASRLSVFVVAKLALIFCVLWFCANYTYQLALAETEAGIVNVLSSTSSLFILMLASVFPSTTGDKFTLSKLVAVLFSLAGIILVSFSDISMESSKVPLGVALSLISAFLYACYLVFLRRHVDHEDKLDIPLFFGSAFLYACYLVFLRRHVDHEDKLDIPLFFGFVGLFNLLLLWPLFFILHYMQYEIFELPTKHQLMFLLLNGFFGTVVSEVLWLWGCFLTSSLIATVAISLTIPMTMLADVILKKISYPYLFYAGTIPMIVAFLGVTVLSHYENWDPVFMLIRSAYVAIFRRTRFRSFRFPETSSEQTEALIGINRNEHEA
;
A
#
# COMPACT_ATOMS: atom_id res chain seq x y z
N MET A 1 14.44 -8.10 4.17
CA MET A 1 14.42 -7.10 5.26
C MET A 1 13.24 -6.21 4.92
N ASP A 2 12.13 -6.50 5.58
CA ASP A 2 10.83 -6.01 5.13
C ASP A 2 10.62 -4.61 5.72
N GLY A 3 10.05 -3.68 4.94
CA GLY A 3 9.85 -2.28 5.39
C GLY A 3 9.09 -2.16 6.72
N GLU A 4 8.33 -3.20 7.09
CA GLU A 4 7.64 -3.33 8.37
C GLU A 4 8.58 -3.51 9.58
N THR A 5 9.71 -4.24 9.45
CA THR A 5 10.68 -4.36 10.55
C THR A 5 11.33 -3.03 10.90
N ILE A 6 11.60 -2.18 9.90
CA ILE A 6 12.09 -0.82 10.12
C ILE A 6 11.00 0.01 10.80
N GLY A 7 9.76 -0.03 10.29
CA GLY A 7 8.61 0.67 10.87
C GLY A 7 8.34 0.33 12.34
N SER A 8 8.64 -0.90 12.79
CA SER A 8 8.47 -1.32 14.19
C SER A 8 9.53 -0.77 15.16
N MET A 9 10.68 -0.30 14.66
CA MET A 9 11.76 0.27 15.49
C MET A 9 11.74 1.81 15.55
N LEU A 10 10.96 2.47 14.69
CA LEU A 10 10.87 3.93 14.61
C LEU A 10 9.71 4.46 15.47
N THR A 11 9.97 5.55 16.20
CA THR A 11 8.91 6.29 16.88
C THR A 11 7.90 6.85 15.86
N ARG A 12 6.65 7.06 16.30
CA ARG A 12 5.57 7.62 15.44
C ARG A 12 6.01 8.90 14.70
N SER A 13 6.71 9.80 15.39
CA SER A 13 7.22 11.05 14.80
C SER A 13 8.29 10.79 13.74
N GLN A 14 9.24 9.88 13.99
CA GLN A 14 10.26 9.54 13.00
C GLN A 14 9.65 8.86 11.77
N ARG A 15 8.62 8.03 11.95
CA ARG A 15 7.90 7.39 10.83
C ARG A 15 7.22 8.44 9.93
N LEU A 16 6.54 9.41 10.54
CA LEU A 16 5.91 10.52 9.80
C LEU A 16 6.94 11.39 9.08
N ILE A 17 8.04 11.77 9.74
CA ILE A 17 9.10 12.59 9.12
C ILE A 17 9.74 11.85 7.94
N LEU A 18 10.08 10.57 8.12
CA LEU A 18 10.64 9.74 7.06
C LEU A 18 9.66 9.61 5.90
N GLY A 19 8.39 9.33 6.18
CA GLY A 19 7.36 9.21 5.15
C GLY A 19 7.12 10.52 4.39
N SER A 20 7.04 11.66 5.08
CA SER A 20 6.95 12.98 4.43
C SER A 20 8.17 13.29 3.57
N PHE A 21 9.38 12.93 4.01
CA PHE A 21 10.59 13.10 3.22
C PHE A 21 10.59 12.23 1.95
N VAL A 22 10.16 10.97 2.07
CA VAL A 22 10.04 10.05 0.93
C VAL A 22 9.01 10.56 -0.08
N LEU A 23 7.87 11.10 0.37
CA LEU A 23 6.87 11.68 -0.53
C LEU A 23 7.42 12.90 -1.30
N LEU A 24 8.16 13.80 -0.64
CA LEU A 24 8.82 14.92 -1.33
C LEU A 24 9.85 14.46 -2.36
N LEU A 25 10.58 13.38 -2.06
CA LEU A 25 11.53 12.78 -3.00
C LEU A 25 10.81 12.24 -4.24
N VAL A 26 9.64 11.60 -4.04
CA VAL A 26 8.81 11.12 -5.15
C VAL A 26 8.34 12.26 -6.03
N ASP A 27 7.88 13.37 -5.45
CA ASP A 27 7.43 14.53 -6.22
C ASP A 27 8.57 15.06 -7.13
N ILE A 28 9.80 15.13 -6.62
CA ILE A 28 10.98 15.52 -7.41
C ILE A 28 11.25 14.53 -8.56
N ILE A 29 11.13 13.23 -8.30
CA ILE A 29 11.31 12.19 -9.31
C ILE A 29 10.22 12.29 -10.39
N TRP A 30 8.95 12.51 -10.02
CA TRP A 30 7.84 12.68 -10.95
C TRP A 30 8.00 13.93 -11.82
N VAL A 31 8.35 15.07 -11.22
CA VAL A 31 8.64 16.30 -11.97
C VAL A 31 9.79 16.06 -12.96
N SER A 32 10.90 15.48 -12.50
CA SER A 32 12.06 15.17 -13.35
C SER A 32 11.71 14.19 -14.47
N SER A 33 10.86 13.19 -14.19
CA SER A 33 10.36 12.21 -15.17
C SER A 33 9.47 12.85 -16.24
N SER A 34 8.59 13.79 -15.84
CA SER A 34 7.73 14.52 -16.76
C SER A 34 8.53 15.43 -17.70
N GLU A 35 9.52 16.15 -17.18
CA GLU A 35 10.45 16.98 -17.96
C GLU A 35 11.35 16.14 -18.87
N LEU A 36 11.87 15.02 -18.39
CA LEU A 36 12.65 14.09 -19.21
C LEU A 36 11.81 13.51 -20.36
N THR A 37 10.53 13.23 -20.11
CA THR A 37 9.62 12.78 -21.18
C THR A 37 9.40 13.88 -22.22
N LYS A 38 9.22 15.12 -21.77
CA LYS A 38 9.08 16.28 -22.67
C LYS A 38 10.36 16.51 -23.50
N TYR A 39 11.53 16.31 -22.90
CA TYR A 39 12.81 16.33 -23.60
C TYR A 39 12.91 15.24 -24.68
N ILE A 40 12.45 14.02 -24.40
CA ILE A 40 12.41 12.91 -25.38
C ILE A 40 11.50 13.24 -26.56
N TYR A 41 10.35 13.88 -26.32
CA TYR A 41 9.42 14.26 -27.38
C TYR A 41 9.98 15.35 -28.29
N HIS A 42 10.50 16.45 -27.73
CA HIS A 42 10.94 17.59 -28.53
C HIS A 42 12.39 17.52 -29.02
N ASN A 43 13.35 17.12 -28.18
CA ASN A 43 14.78 17.17 -28.53
C ASN A 43 15.23 15.92 -29.28
N GLU A 44 14.76 14.75 -28.85
CA GLU A 44 15.06 13.48 -29.52
C GLU A 44 14.04 13.13 -30.62
N THR A 45 13.01 13.98 -30.83
CA THR A 45 11.96 13.84 -31.86
C THR A 45 11.23 12.48 -31.83
N TYR A 46 11.03 11.91 -30.64
CA TYR A 46 10.36 10.62 -30.46
C TYR A 46 8.96 10.78 -29.87
N GLU A 47 8.05 11.40 -30.62
CA GLU A 47 6.65 11.68 -30.20
C GLU A 47 5.76 10.43 -30.33
N LYS A 48 6.00 9.43 -29.48
CA LYS A 48 5.28 8.14 -29.46
C LYS A 48 4.69 7.86 -28.08
N PRO A 49 3.58 8.54 -27.71
CA PRO A 49 3.02 8.48 -26.36
C PRO A 49 2.50 7.08 -25.99
N PHE A 50 1.95 6.32 -26.94
CA PHE A 50 1.52 4.94 -26.67
C PHE A 50 2.72 4.04 -26.40
N PHE A 51 3.76 4.09 -27.24
CA PHE A 51 4.99 3.31 -27.02
C PHE A 51 5.65 3.66 -25.68
N CYS A 52 5.79 4.94 -25.36
CA CYS A 52 6.34 5.40 -24.09
C CYS A 52 5.53 4.88 -22.90
N THR A 53 4.19 4.95 -22.98
CA THR A 53 3.31 4.42 -21.93
C THR A 53 3.48 2.92 -21.78
N TYR A 54 3.41 2.17 -22.88
CA TYR A 54 3.54 0.71 -22.92
C TYR A 54 4.85 0.25 -22.30
N LEU A 55 5.97 0.86 -22.68
CA LEU A 55 7.29 0.51 -22.16
C LEU A 55 7.38 0.81 -20.66
N LYS A 56 7.01 2.03 -20.23
CA LYS A 56 7.04 2.42 -18.80
C LYS A 56 6.17 1.54 -17.90
N THR A 57 4.96 1.21 -18.35
CA THR A 57 4.00 0.41 -17.57
C THR A 57 4.33 -1.09 -17.59
N SER A 58 4.96 -1.59 -18.66
CA SER A 58 5.46 -2.98 -18.72
C SER A 58 6.62 -3.21 -17.76
N MET A 59 7.38 -2.18 -17.41
CA MET A 59 8.49 -2.29 -16.45
C MET A 59 8.03 -2.66 -15.04
N PHE A 60 6.75 -2.54 -14.69
CA PHE A 60 6.25 -3.12 -13.43
C PHE A 60 6.40 -4.63 -13.35
N MET A 61 6.54 -5.35 -14.47
CA MET A 61 6.87 -6.78 -14.47
C MET A 61 8.17 -7.07 -13.70
N LEU A 62 9.08 -6.10 -13.56
CA LEU A 62 10.29 -6.23 -12.74
C LEU A 62 10.00 -6.61 -11.28
N TYR A 63 8.83 -6.26 -10.75
CA TYR A 63 8.41 -6.70 -9.41
C TYR A 63 8.29 -8.23 -9.32
N LEU A 64 7.80 -8.89 -10.38
CA LEU A 64 7.72 -10.36 -10.41
C LEU A 64 9.09 -11.02 -10.42
N LEU A 65 10.10 -10.37 -11.02
CA LEU A 65 11.48 -10.87 -10.96
C LEU A 65 12.00 -10.92 -9.52
N GLY A 66 11.58 -9.99 -8.67
CA GLY A 66 11.89 -10.03 -7.24
C GLY A 66 11.37 -11.31 -6.57
N PHE A 67 10.21 -11.82 -6.96
CA PHE A 67 9.68 -13.11 -6.47
C PHE A 67 10.46 -14.32 -7.04
N CYS A 68 11.06 -14.19 -8.23
CA CYS A 68 11.89 -15.25 -8.81
C CYS A 68 13.28 -15.33 -8.17
N PHE A 69 13.91 -14.18 -7.90
CA PHE A 69 15.30 -14.12 -7.44
C PHE A 69 15.46 -13.95 -5.93
N TRP A 70 14.45 -13.45 -5.22
CA TRP A 70 14.55 -13.17 -3.79
C TRP A 70 13.75 -14.18 -2.94
N PRO A 71 14.43 -15.03 -2.15
CA PRO A 71 13.77 -16.04 -1.32
C PRO A 71 12.66 -15.53 -0.38
N PRO A 72 12.79 -14.36 0.28
CA PRO A 72 11.75 -13.86 1.19
C PRO A 72 10.41 -13.56 0.49
N TRP A 73 10.46 -13.14 -0.78
CA TRP A 73 9.24 -12.86 -1.55
C TRP A 73 8.60 -14.16 -2.04
N ARG A 74 9.41 -15.17 -2.36
CA ARG A 74 8.95 -16.50 -2.77
C ARG A 74 8.25 -17.27 -1.66
N ASP A 75 8.72 -17.14 -0.42
CA ASP A 75 8.13 -17.82 0.75
C ASP A 75 6.67 -17.40 0.99
N SER A 76 6.28 -16.22 0.48
CA SER A 76 4.91 -15.71 0.51
C SER A 76 3.96 -16.46 -0.43
N CYS A 77 4.46 -17.14 -1.47
CA CYS A 77 3.64 -17.84 -2.46
C CYS A 77 3.53 -19.36 -2.21
N HIS A 78 4.42 -19.95 -1.41
CA HIS A 78 4.62 -21.40 -1.36
C HIS A 78 4.04 -22.12 -0.13
N LYS A 79 3.40 -21.41 0.80
CA LYS A 79 2.79 -22.04 1.97
C LYS A 79 1.31 -21.64 2.07
N PRO A 80 0.38 -22.50 1.66
CA PRO A 80 -0.96 -22.43 2.22
C PRO A 80 -0.81 -22.75 3.71
N THR A 81 -0.70 -21.73 4.55
CA THR A 81 -0.84 -21.94 5.98
C THR A 81 -2.29 -22.30 6.20
N ASN A 82 -2.57 -23.61 6.34
CA ASN A 82 -3.74 -24.11 7.07
C ASN A 82 -3.58 -23.71 8.55
N TYR A 83 -3.46 -22.42 8.81
CA TYR A 83 -3.47 -21.85 10.14
C TYR A 83 -4.92 -21.60 10.47
N VAL A 84 -5.55 -22.54 11.15
CA VAL A 84 -6.85 -22.32 11.77
C VAL A 84 -6.58 -21.58 13.07
N PHE A 85 -7.05 -20.34 13.18
CA PHE A 85 -7.05 -19.62 14.44
C PHE A 85 -8.04 -20.34 15.36
N ILE A 86 -7.52 -20.98 16.41
CA ILE A 86 -8.35 -21.50 17.51
C ILE A 86 -8.62 -20.30 18.42
N ASP A 87 -9.86 -19.84 18.44
CA ASP A 87 -10.28 -18.79 19.36
C ASP A 87 -10.24 -19.34 20.79
N PRO A 88 -9.41 -18.79 21.70
CA PRO A 88 -9.34 -19.27 23.08
C PRO A 88 -10.64 -19.06 23.86
N GLU A 89 -11.58 -18.24 23.36
CA GLU A 89 -12.89 -18.00 23.98
C GLU A 89 -13.99 -18.95 23.46
N GLN A 90 -13.70 -19.75 22.44
CA GLN A 90 -14.64 -20.74 21.91
C GLN A 90 -14.34 -22.11 22.56
N GLU A 91 -15.01 -22.39 23.68
CA GLU A 91 -15.06 -23.73 24.30
C GLU A 91 -15.83 -24.69 23.37
N ASP A 92 -15.20 -25.12 22.28
CA ASP A 92 -15.73 -26.21 21.46
C ASP A 92 -15.55 -27.53 22.23
N GLU A 93 -16.57 -27.94 22.98
CA GLU A 93 -16.64 -29.23 23.70
C GLU A 93 -16.47 -30.47 22.80
N ASN A 94 -16.37 -30.31 21.47
CA ASN A 94 -16.28 -31.39 20.50
C ASN A 94 -14.87 -31.67 19.94
N PHE A 95 -13.81 -31.03 20.44
CA PHE A 95 -12.44 -31.26 19.93
C PHE A 95 -11.87 -32.67 20.22
N TYR A 96 -12.52 -33.46 21.09
CA TYR A 96 -12.08 -34.81 21.45
C TYR A 96 -12.72 -35.95 20.65
N SER A 97 -13.15 -35.73 19.40
CA SER A 97 -13.59 -36.83 18.53
C SER A 97 -12.52 -37.24 17.53
N GLU A 98 -12.13 -38.52 17.66
CA GLU A 98 -11.27 -39.32 16.77
C GLU A 98 -9.76 -39.05 16.83
N ALA A 99 -9.13 -39.60 17.86
CA ALA A 99 -7.71 -39.97 17.82
C ALA A 99 -7.46 -41.12 16.83
N ASN A 100 -7.65 -40.86 15.53
CA ASN A 100 -7.07 -41.71 14.50
C ASN A 100 -5.57 -41.44 14.52
N THR A 101 -4.78 -42.46 14.85
CA THR A 101 -3.31 -42.38 14.93
C THR A 101 -2.74 -41.78 13.64
N SER A 102 -2.34 -40.51 13.72
CA SER A 102 -1.95 -39.65 12.61
C SER A 102 -0.50 -39.83 12.11
N LEU A 103 0.18 -40.85 12.64
CA LEU A 103 1.57 -41.14 12.34
C LEU A 103 1.65 -42.13 11.17
N SER A 104 2.63 -41.92 10.30
CA SER A 104 2.94 -42.84 9.20
C SER A 104 3.33 -44.23 9.71
N ASN A 105 3.32 -45.20 8.80
CA ASN A 105 3.92 -46.50 9.05
C ASN A 105 5.38 -46.37 9.52
N PRO A 106 5.83 -47.26 10.43
CA PRO A 106 7.15 -47.17 11.04
C PRO A 106 8.27 -47.38 10.01
N THR A 107 9.25 -46.49 10.01
CA THR A 107 10.48 -46.61 9.21
C THR A 107 11.68 -46.74 10.14
N TYR A 108 12.46 -47.80 10.02
CA TYR A 108 13.61 -48.06 10.89
C TYR A 108 14.90 -47.48 10.29
N VAL A 109 15.53 -46.53 10.99
CA VAL A 109 16.75 -45.85 10.55
C VAL A 109 17.91 -46.18 11.51
N PRO A 110 19.12 -46.48 11.01
CA PRO A 110 20.28 -46.70 11.87
C PRO A 110 20.60 -45.49 12.74
N VAL A 111 20.77 -45.71 14.04
CA VAL A 111 21.18 -44.68 15.00
C VAL A 111 22.66 -44.37 14.76
N LYS A 112 22.95 -43.14 14.31
CA LYS A 112 24.31 -42.61 14.27
C LYS A 112 24.74 -42.29 15.70
N THR A 113 25.29 -43.28 16.40
CA THR A 113 26.05 -42.99 17.62
C THR A 113 27.34 -42.29 17.22
N PRO A 114 27.77 -41.21 17.91
CA PRO A 114 29.08 -40.64 17.66
C PRO A 114 30.12 -41.77 17.79
N GLU A 115 30.85 -42.02 16.72
CA GLU A 115 31.91 -43.03 16.68
C GLU A 115 32.93 -42.65 17.75
N LYS A 116 32.92 -43.38 18.86
CA LYS A 116 34.09 -43.43 19.73
C LYS A 116 35.16 -44.16 18.93
N GLU A 117 36.04 -43.37 18.31
CA GLU A 117 37.29 -43.84 17.76
C GLU A 117 38.04 -44.69 18.81
N VAL A 118 38.36 -45.92 18.39
CA VAL A 118 39.55 -46.70 18.75
C VAL A 118 39.81 -46.96 20.25
N VAL A 119 39.49 -48.18 20.69
CA VAL A 119 40.52 -49.05 21.31
C VAL A 119 40.27 -50.47 20.81
N ASP A 120 41.07 -50.87 19.82
CA ASP A 120 41.43 -52.26 19.62
C ASP A 120 41.95 -52.84 20.94
N ARG A 121 41.37 -53.95 21.39
CA ARG A 121 42.09 -54.95 22.16
C ARG A 121 41.45 -56.31 21.97
N ASN A 122 41.92 -56.99 20.93
CA ASN A 122 42.14 -58.43 21.02
C ASN A 122 43.04 -58.68 22.23
N SER A 123 42.50 -59.23 23.32
CA SER A 123 43.26 -60.06 24.23
C SER A 123 42.29 -61.02 24.89
N GLY A 124 42.41 -62.30 24.54
CA GLY A 124 41.82 -63.36 25.34
C GLY A 124 42.38 -63.31 26.74
N THR A 125 41.52 -63.55 27.72
CA THR A 125 41.64 -64.58 28.76
C THR A 125 40.43 -64.40 29.66
N GLU A 126 39.70 -65.49 29.85
CA GLU A 126 38.60 -65.63 30.79
C GLU A 126 39.06 -65.23 32.20
N SER A 127 38.34 -64.31 32.83
CA SER A 127 38.20 -64.29 34.28
C SER A 127 36.98 -63.46 34.62
N ASP A 128 36.05 -64.13 35.28
CA ASP A 128 34.82 -63.60 35.84
C ASP A 128 35.04 -62.45 36.83
N ASP A 129 33.92 -61.77 37.08
CA ASP A 129 33.63 -61.00 38.29
C ASP A 129 33.92 -59.49 38.30
N SER A 130 33.21 -58.76 37.44
CA SER A 130 32.46 -57.55 37.84
C SER A 130 31.51 -57.14 36.71
N SER A 131 30.32 -57.75 36.66
CA SER A 131 29.32 -57.42 35.63
C SER A 131 28.68 -56.05 35.93
N VAL A 132 29.35 -54.98 35.53
CA VAL A 132 28.66 -53.69 35.33
C VAL A 132 27.56 -53.98 34.32
N ARG A 133 26.29 -53.92 34.74
CA ARG A 133 25.12 -54.14 33.88
C ARG A 133 25.22 -53.22 32.66
N SER A 134 25.74 -53.74 31.55
CA SER A 134 25.83 -53.00 30.30
C SER A 134 24.50 -53.15 29.57
N VAL A 135 23.77 -52.04 29.44
CA VAL A 135 22.52 -52.03 28.67
C VAL A 135 22.86 -51.96 27.18
N ARG A 136 22.51 -53.00 26.42
CA ARG A 136 22.66 -53.03 24.97
C ARG A 136 21.45 -52.34 24.33
N PHE A 137 21.65 -51.16 23.76
CA PHE A 137 20.60 -50.48 23.02
C PHE A 137 20.45 -51.04 21.61
N ASN A 138 19.23 -51.00 21.06
CA ASN A 138 18.98 -51.31 19.67
C ASN A 138 19.68 -50.24 18.79
N LYS A 139 20.33 -50.69 17.71
CA LYS A 139 21.03 -49.80 16.76
C LYS A 139 20.09 -49.20 15.71
N LEU A 140 18.80 -49.55 15.74
CA LEU A 140 17.77 -49.01 14.88
C LEU A 140 16.83 -48.12 15.70
N ALA A 141 16.58 -46.91 15.20
CA ALA A 141 15.53 -46.04 15.69
C ALA A 141 14.28 -46.20 14.81
N GLU A 142 13.13 -46.36 15.44
CA GLU A 142 11.84 -46.26 14.76
C GLU A 142 11.51 -44.78 14.55
N VAL A 143 11.36 -44.39 13.29
CA VAL A 143 10.96 -43.05 12.89
C VAL A 143 9.58 -43.14 12.26
N ARG A 144 8.62 -42.41 12.82
CA ARG A 144 7.30 -42.21 12.24
C ARG A 144 7.18 -40.76 11.80
N GLN A 145 6.72 -40.54 10.58
CA GLN A 145 6.46 -39.20 10.06
C GLN A 145 5.07 -38.76 10.51
N MET A 146 4.98 -37.52 10.98
CA MET A 146 3.70 -36.89 11.30
C MET A 146 3.20 -36.11 10.09
N SER A 147 1.89 -35.88 10.02
CA SER A 147 1.29 -35.05 8.97
C SER A 147 1.86 -33.62 9.03
N GLU A 148 1.93 -32.92 7.88
CA GLU A 148 2.51 -31.57 7.85
C GLU A 148 1.74 -30.59 8.75
N VAL A 149 0.43 -30.77 8.90
CA VAL A 149 -0.43 -29.93 9.75
C VAL A 149 -0.04 -30.11 11.22
N GLU A 150 -0.04 -31.35 11.71
CA GLU A 150 0.36 -31.64 13.09
C GLU A 150 1.83 -31.31 13.35
N ALA A 151 2.69 -31.43 12.32
CA ALA A 151 4.10 -31.08 12.43
C ALA A 151 4.27 -29.61 12.78
N THR A 152 3.47 -28.74 12.14
CA THR A 152 3.51 -27.31 12.41
C THR A 152 2.97 -26.98 13.80
N GLU A 153 1.88 -27.60 14.23
CA GLU A 153 1.34 -27.42 15.59
C GLU A 153 2.30 -27.91 16.67
N ALA A 154 2.87 -29.11 16.51
CA ALA A 154 3.85 -29.65 17.45
C ALA A 154 5.16 -28.86 17.47
N LEU A 155 5.56 -28.26 16.33
CA LEU A 155 6.68 -27.32 16.28
C LEU A 155 6.35 -26.03 17.05
N LEU A 156 5.18 -25.43 16.80
CA LEU A 156 4.72 -24.23 17.49
C LEU A 156 4.62 -24.44 19.01
N ALA A 157 4.16 -25.61 19.44
CA ALA A 157 4.08 -26.00 20.85
C ALA A 157 5.46 -26.18 21.51
N ARG A 158 6.51 -26.48 20.75
CA ARG A 158 7.90 -26.62 21.24
C ARG A 158 8.67 -25.29 21.27
N LEU A 159 8.13 -24.23 20.67
CA LEU A 159 8.75 -22.90 20.70
C LEU A 159 8.55 -22.23 22.06
N SER A 160 9.47 -21.33 22.42
CA SER A 160 9.26 -20.46 23.58
C SER A 160 8.04 -19.55 23.35
N TYR A 161 7.36 -19.13 24.41
CA TYR A 161 6.14 -18.31 24.31
C TYR A 161 6.30 -17.09 23.39
N GLN A 162 7.41 -16.34 23.50
CA GLN A 162 7.65 -15.20 22.61
C GLN A 162 7.90 -15.62 21.15
N ALA A 163 8.52 -16.78 20.92
CA ALA A 163 8.75 -17.30 19.57
C ALA A 163 7.47 -17.88 18.95
N SER A 164 6.63 -18.55 19.73
CA SER A 164 5.34 -19.08 19.27
C SER A 164 4.36 -17.96 18.94
N VAL A 165 4.29 -16.89 19.74
CA VAL A 165 3.47 -15.71 19.45
C VAL A 165 3.93 -15.03 18.16
N ARG A 166 5.25 -14.81 17.97
CA ARG A 166 5.77 -14.23 16.72
C ARG A 166 5.52 -15.14 15.51
N ALA A 167 5.71 -16.45 15.67
CA ALA A 167 5.46 -17.41 14.60
C ALA A 167 3.96 -17.48 14.23
N GLY A 168 3.07 -17.42 15.22
CA GLY A 168 1.62 -17.34 15.05
C GLY A 168 1.20 -16.03 14.38
N GLU A 169 1.78 -14.89 14.74
CA GLU A 169 1.53 -13.62 14.05
C GLU A 169 1.99 -13.65 12.59
N LEU A 170 3.16 -14.21 12.30
CA LEU A 170 3.67 -14.35 10.93
C LEU A 170 2.81 -15.32 10.12
N ALA A 171 2.38 -16.43 10.70
CA ALA A 171 1.46 -17.37 10.07
C ALA A 171 0.09 -16.74 9.79
N ARG A 172 -0.46 -15.97 10.75
CA ARG A 172 -1.70 -15.21 10.57
C ARG A 172 -1.59 -14.19 9.44
N ARG A 173 -0.47 -13.45 9.37
CA ARG A 173 -0.20 -12.48 8.29
C ARG A 173 -0.01 -13.14 6.92
N ALA A 174 0.47 -14.39 6.88
CA ALA A 174 0.63 -15.15 5.65
C ALA A 174 -0.70 -15.79 5.21
N ALA A 175 -1.51 -16.25 6.16
CA ALA A 175 -2.85 -16.81 5.92
C ALA A 175 -3.83 -15.75 5.41
N SER A 176 -3.71 -14.51 5.92
CA SER A 176 -4.53 -13.38 5.47
C SER A 176 -4.07 -12.78 4.14
N ARG A 177 -3.36 -13.49 3.25
CA ARG A 177 -2.95 -12.93 1.95
C ARG A 177 -3.81 -13.50 0.84
N LEU A 178 -4.24 -12.62 -0.07
CA LEU A 178 -5.05 -13.00 -1.22
C LEU A 178 -4.32 -14.06 -2.04
N SER A 179 -5.04 -15.11 -2.42
CA SER A 179 -4.51 -16.10 -3.35
C SER A 179 -4.01 -15.43 -4.64
N VAL A 180 -2.87 -15.89 -5.15
CA VAL A 180 -2.21 -15.33 -6.34
C VAL A 180 -3.17 -15.20 -7.52
N PHE A 181 -4.11 -16.15 -7.66
CA PHE A 181 -5.13 -16.12 -8.71
C PHE A 181 -6.12 -14.96 -8.56
N VAL A 182 -6.56 -14.67 -7.34
CA VAL A 182 -7.45 -13.52 -7.07
C VAL A 182 -6.71 -12.21 -7.31
N VAL A 183 -5.44 -12.11 -6.87
CA VAL A 183 -4.60 -10.93 -7.15
C VAL A 183 -4.43 -10.71 -8.65
N ALA A 184 -4.17 -11.77 -9.42
CA ALA A 184 -4.06 -11.70 -10.88
C ALA A 184 -5.39 -11.25 -11.53
N LYS A 185 -6.53 -11.79 -11.10
CA LYS A 185 -7.85 -11.36 -11.61
C LYS A 185 -8.12 -9.88 -11.34
N LEU A 186 -7.77 -9.41 -10.14
CA LEU A 186 -7.90 -8.01 -9.76
C LEU A 186 -6.98 -7.13 -10.64
N ALA A 187 -5.69 -7.49 -10.74
CA ALA A 187 -4.70 -6.77 -11.52
C ALA A 187 -5.10 -6.63 -13.00
N LEU A 188 -5.76 -7.62 -13.60
CA LEU A 188 -6.24 -7.55 -14.98
C LEU A 188 -7.24 -6.41 -15.20
N ILE A 189 -8.18 -6.20 -14.27
CA ILE A 189 -9.19 -5.13 -14.37
C ILE A 189 -8.52 -3.77 -14.20
N PHE A 190 -7.67 -3.65 -13.18
CA PHE A 190 -6.96 -2.41 -12.89
C PHE A 190 -5.93 -2.04 -13.97
N CYS A 191 -5.38 -3.03 -14.69
CA CYS A 191 -4.44 -2.82 -15.78
C CYS A 191 -5.00 -1.87 -16.86
N VAL A 192 -6.26 -2.05 -17.25
CA VAL A 192 -6.88 -1.21 -18.30
C VAL A 192 -7.05 0.22 -17.79
N LEU A 193 -7.56 0.39 -16.56
CA LEU A 193 -7.78 1.72 -15.98
C LEU A 193 -6.46 2.47 -15.77
N TRP A 194 -5.44 1.77 -15.25
CA TRP A 194 -4.10 2.30 -15.08
C TRP A 194 -3.48 2.73 -16.41
N PHE A 195 -3.56 1.86 -17.43
CA PHE A 195 -3.01 2.16 -18.75
C PHE A 195 -3.71 3.36 -19.40
N CYS A 196 -5.05 3.44 -19.33
CA CYS A 196 -5.80 4.56 -19.87
C CYS A 196 -5.42 5.89 -19.20
N ALA A 197 -5.30 5.92 -17.87
CA ALA A 197 -4.87 7.13 -17.15
C ALA A 197 -3.46 7.57 -17.55
N ASN A 198 -2.51 6.63 -17.61
CA ASN A 198 -1.14 6.95 -17.99
C ASN A 198 -1.02 7.33 -19.46
N TYR A 199 -1.80 6.71 -20.34
CA TYR A 199 -1.81 7.04 -21.76
C TYR A 199 -2.34 8.45 -22.01
N THR A 200 -3.46 8.84 -21.38
CA THR A 200 -3.97 10.21 -21.51
C THR A 200 -3.05 11.25 -20.89
N TYR A 201 -2.32 10.92 -19.82
CA TYR A 201 -1.25 11.76 -19.28
C TYR A 201 -0.09 11.95 -20.28
N GLN A 202 0.39 10.86 -20.90
CA GLN A 202 1.48 10.95 -21.88
C GLN A 202 1.06 11.70 -23.16
N LEU A 203 -0.18 11.54 -23.59
CA LEU A 203 -0.73 12.28 -24.73
C LEU A 203 -0.86 13.78 -24.40
N ALA A 204 -1.24 14.14 -23.16
CA ALA A 204 -1.24 15.53 -22.71
C ALA A 204 0.17 16.13 -22.72
N LEU A 205 1.19 15.39 -22.30
CA LEU A 205 2.60 15.83 -22.34
C LEU A 205 3.15 16.02 -23.75
N ALA A 206 2.62 15.32 -24.75
CA ALA A 206 2.99 15.52 -26.15
C ALA A 206 2.42 16.82 -26.71
N GLU A 207 1.22 17.22 -26.27
CA GLU A 207 0.48 18.37 -26.81
C GLU A 207 0.72 19.68 -26.04
N THR A 208 1.13 19.60 -24.77
CA THR A 208 1.20 20.76 -23.85
C THR A 208 2.44 20.75 -22.97
N GLU A 209 2.66 21.85 -22.23
CA GLU A 209 3.82 21.94 -21.34
C GLU A 209 3.68 21.07 -20.08
N ALA A 210 4.80 20.46 -19.65
CA ALA A 210 4.84 19.63 -18.45
C ALA A 210 4.37 20.38 -17.19
N GLY A 211 4.66 21.69 -17.07
CA GLY A 211 4.09 22.57 -16.04
C GLY A 211 2.56 22.52 -15.98
N ILE A 212 1.90 22.77 -17.12
CA ILE A 212 0.44 22.80 -17.24
C ILE A 212 -0.16 21.41 -16.99
N VAL A 213 0.46 20.36 -17.53
CA VAL A 213 0.02 18.98 -17.31
C VAL A 213 0.14 18.60 -15.84
N ASN A 214 1.19 19.00 -15.15
CA ASN A 214 1.38 18.70 -13.72
C ASN A 214 0.38 19.48 -12.86
N VAL A 215 0.08 20.74 -13.17
CA VAL A 215 -0.96 21.52 -12.49
C VAL A 215 -2.33 20.86 -12.64
N LEU A 216 -2.69 20.43 -13.86
CA LEU A 216 -3.96 19.74 -14.12
C LEU A 216 -3.98 18.33 -13.53
N SER A 217 -2.88 17.59 -13.56
CA SER A 217 -2.77 16.27 -12.94
C SER A 217 -2.89 16.33 -11.41
N SER A 218 -2.34 17.36 -10.77
CA SER A 218 -2.49 17.58 -9.33
C SER A 218 -3.94 17.83 -8.90
N THR A 219 -4.86 18.17 -9.81
CA THR A 219 -6.31 18.19 -9.52
C THR A 219 -6.89 16.81 -9.20
N SER A 220 -6.18 15.73 -9.52
CA SER A 220 -6.53 14.37 -9.09
C SER A 220 -6.66 14.26 -7.57
N SER A 221 -5.86 15.00 -6.80
CA SER A 221 -5.97 15.06 -5.33
C SER A 221 -7.38 15.47 -4.88
N LEU A 222 -8.03 16.36 -5.64
CA LEU A 222 -9.38 16.86 -5.36
C LEU A 222 -10.43 15.80 -5.67
N PHE A 223 -10.29 15.14 -6.81
CA PHE A 223 -11.16 14.02 -7.17
C PHE A 223 -11.01 12.85 -6.19
N ILE A 224 -9.79 12.56 -5.72
CA ILE A 224 -9.53 11.54 -4.70
C ILE A 224 -10.24 11.92 -3.39
N LEU A 225 -10.13 13.17 -2.94
CA LEU A 225 -10.79 13.62 -1.71
C LEU A 225 -12.31 13.63 -1.84
N MET A 226 -12.84 14.06 -2.99
CA MET A 226 -14.27 14.04 -3.28
C MET A 226 -14.79 12.61 -3.25
N LEU A 227 -14.17 11.70 -3.99
CA LEU A 227 -14.56 10.29 -4.02
C LEU A 227 -14.35 9.60 -2.66
N ALA A 228 -13.27 9.89 -1.94
CA ALA A 228 -13.04 9.37 -0.58
C ALA A 228 -14.07 9.88 0.44
N SER A 229 -14.58 11.10 0.27
CA SER A 229 -15.65 11.64 1.13
C SER A 229 -17.02 11.01 0.84
N VAL A 230 -17.29 10.67 -0.42
CA VAL A 230 -18.52 9.96 -0.83
C VAL A 230 -18.45 8.48 -0.41
N PHE A 231 -17.25 7.90 -0.41
CA PHE A 231 -17.01 6.49 -0.11
C PHE A 231 -15.99 6.36 1.04
N PRO A 232 -16.40 6.56 2.31
CA PRO A 232 -15.49 6.47 3.45
C PRO A 232 -14.87 5.06 3.55
N SER A 233 -13.55 4.99 3.34
CA SER A 233 -12.79 3.72 3.30
C SER A 233 -12.19 3.31 4.64
N THR A 234 -11.97 4.24 5.57
CA THR A 234 -11.13 4.00 6.76
C THR A 234 -11.82 4.48 8.04
N THR A 235 -12.06 3.58 8.99
CA THR A 235 -12.59 3.88 10.34
C THR A 235 -11.56 4.58 11.24
N GLY A 236 -10.26 4.42 10.93
CA GLY A 236 -9.16 5.01 11.69
C GLY A 236 -8.88 6.49 11.40
N ASP A 237 -9.29 7.01 10.25
CA ASP A 237 -9.02 8.39 9.86
C ASP A 237 -10.21 9.28 10.23
N LYS A 238 -10.36 9.58 11.52
CA LYS A 238 -11.42 10.50 12.00
C LYS A 238 -11.32 11.82 11.21
N PHE A 239 -12.40 12.16 10.52
CA PHE A 239 -12.48 13.38 9.72
C PHE A 239 -12.63 14.59 10.63
N THR A 240 -11.50 15.10 11.09
CA THR A 240 -11.46 16.30 11.92
C THR A 240 -11.70 17.56 11.08
N LEU A 241 -12.34 18.56 11.65
CA LEU A 241 -12.58 19.84 10.98
C LEU A 241 -11.27 20.53 10.55
N SER A 242 -10.20 20.34 11.33
CA SER A 242 -8.88 20.90 11.05
C SER A 242 -8.27 20.31 9.77
N LYS A 243 -8.42 18.98 9.54
CA LYS A 243 -8.02 18.29 8.29
C LYS A 243 -8.79 18.85 7.09
N LEU A 244 -10.11 19.07 7.23
CA LEU A 244 -10.94 19.66 6.17
C LEU A 244 -10.47 21.06 5.77
N VAL A 245 -10.19 21.93 6.75
CA VAL A 245 -9.70 23.30 6.47
C VAL A 245 -8.36 23.26 5.75
N ALA A 246 -7.44 22.37 6.15
CA ALA A 246 -6.16 22.22 5.46
C ALA A 246 -6.33 21.76 4.00
N VAL A 247 -7.27 20.84 3.75
CA VAL A 247 -7.65 20.42 2.40
C VAL A 247 -8.22 21.58 1.58
N LEU A 248 -9.17 22.35 2.12
CA LEU A 248 -9.74 23.52 1.45
C LEU A 248 -8.68 24.59 1.13
N PHE A 249 -7.67 24.71 1.99
CA PHE A 249 -6.55 25.63 1.77
C PHE A 249 -5.63 25.15 0.64
N SER A 250 -5.34 23.85 0.55
CA SER A 250 -4.60 23.27 -0.57
C SER A 250 -5.35 23.43 -1.90
N LEU A 251 -6.67 23.23 -1.87
CA LEU A 251 -7.62 23.45 -2.96
C LEU A 251 -7.55 24.89 -3.49
N ALA A 252 -7.59 25.86 -2.58
CA ALA A 252 -7.51 27.28 -2.94
C ALA A 252 -6.18 27.60 -3.64
N GLY A 253 -5.06 26.99 -3.19
CA GLY A 253 -3.76 27.12 -3.85
C GLY A 253 -3.76 26.60 -5.30
N ILE A 254 -4.29 25.39 -5.52
CA ILE A 254 -4.41 24.78 -6.86
C ILE A 254 -5.26 25.65 -7.78
N ILE A 255 -6.40 26.14 -7.29
CA ILE A 255 -7.30 27.01 -8.06
C ILE A 255 -6.59 28.31 -8.46
N LEU A 256 -5.86 28.93 -7.52
CA LEU A 256 -5.14 30.18 -7.79
C LEU A 256 -4.03 29.98 -8.84
N VAL A 257 -3.27 28.89 -8.73
CA VAL A 257 -2.24 28.53 -9.73
C VAL A 257 -2.90 28.28 -11.08
N SER A 258 -3.98 27.50 -11.13
CA SER A 258 -4.70 27.20 -12.37
C SER A 258 -5.23 28.47 -13.06
N PHE A 259 -5.76 29.44 -12.30
CA PHE A 259 -6.16 30.74 -12.85
C PHE A 259 -4.97 31.55 -13.41
N SER A 260 -3.82 31.48 -12.74
CA SER A 260 -2.61 32.13 -13.21
C SER A 260 -2.12 31.53 -14.52
N ASP A 261 -2.13 30.21 -14.66
CA ASP A 261 -1.72 29.51 -15.89
C ASP A 261 -2.65 29.80 -17.07
N ILE A 262 -3.97 29.79 -16.84
CA ILE A 262 -4.96 30.15 -17.86
C ILE A 262 -4.76 31.59 -18.35
N SER A 263 -4.25 32.48 -17.49
CA SER A 263 -3.96 33.87 -17.86
C SER A 263 -2.70 34.01 -18.71
N MET A 264 -1.80 33.02 -18.71
CA MET A 264 -0.55 33.04 -19.49
C MET A 264 -0.74 32.50 -20.92
N GLU A 265 -1.68 31.59 -21.16
CA GLU A 265 -1.95 31.05 -22.50
C GLU A 265 -3.14 31.72 -23.21
N SER A 266 -2.90 32.20 -24.44
CA SER A 266 -3.90 32.89 -25.25
C SER A 266 -4.86 31.92 -25.97
N SER A 267 -6.14 31.95 -25.58
CA SER A 267 -7.36 31.78 -26.41
C SER A 267 -7.61 30.50 -27.25
N LYS A 268 -6.88 29.39 -27.05
CA LYS A 268 -7.36 28.06 -27.47
C LYS A 268 -7.16 27.08 -26.33
N VAL A 269 -8.20 26.30 -25.99
CA VAL A 269 -8.05 25.18 -25.06
C VAL A 269 -7.38 24.05 -25.86
N PRO A 270 -6.07 23.77 -25.64
CA PRO A 270 -5.43 22.68 -26.36
C PRO A 270 -6.08 21.36 -25.92
N LEU A 271 -6.14 20.39 -26.84
CA LEU A 271 -6.65 19.05 -26.53
C LEU A 271 -5.94 18.43 -25.32
N GLY A 272 -4.67 18.78 -25.09
CA GLY A 272 -3.89 18.35 -23.92
C GLY A 272 -4.49 18.73 -22.56
N VAL A 273 -5.19 19.87 -22.43
CA VAL A 273 -5.86 20.26 -21.17
C VAL A 273 -7.04 19.33 -20.85
N ALA A 274 -7.82 18.95 -21.87
CA ALA A 274 -8.91 18.00 -21.68
C ALA A 274 -8.37 16.60 -21.33
N LEU A 275 -7.30 16.17 -22.01
CA LEU A 275 -6.67 14.88 -21.78
C LEU A 275 -6.04 14.76 -20.38
N SER A 276 -5.41 15.81 -19.87
CA SER A 276 -4.84 15.82 -18.52
C SER A 276 -5.92 15.79 -17.43
N LEU A 277 -7.06 16.46 -17.63
CA LEU A 277 -8.21 16.35 -16.71
C LEU A 277 -8.83 14.94 -16.71
N ILE A 278 -8.94 14.32 -17.90
CA ILE A 278 -9.40 12.91 -18.01
C ILE A 278 -8.42 11.99 -17.29
N SER A 279 -7.11 12.18 -17.49
CA SER A 279 -6.07 11.44 -16.74
C SER A 279 -6.23 11.61 -15.23
N ALA A 280 -6.35 12.85 -14.76
CA ALA A 280 -6.48 13.16 -13.34
C ALA A 280 -7.71 12.46 -12.70
N PHE A 281 -8.83 12.44 -13.42
CA PHE A 281 -10.04 11.74 -12.99
C PHE A 281 -9.89 10.21 -12.99
N LEU A 282 -9.30 9.64 -14.05
CA LEU A 282 -9.07 8.19 -14.14
C LEU A 282 -8.07 7.71 -13.08
N TYR A 283 -7.00 8.47 -12.84
CA TYR A 283 -6.02 8.18 -11.79
C TYR A 283 -6.64 8.28 -10.39
N ALA A 284 -7.49 9.29 -10.15
CA ALA A 284 -8.23 9.41 -8.90
C ALA A 284 -9.19 8.24 -8.68
N CYS A 285 -9.91 7.82 -9.72
CA CYS A 285 -10.75 6.63 -9.67
C CYS A 285 -9.90 5.39 -9.34
N TYR A 286 -8.81 5.18 -10.08
CA TYR A 286 -7.87 4.08 -9.83
C TYR A 286 -7.41 4.05 -8.38
N LEU A 287 -6.93 5.16 -7.83
CA LEU A 287 -6.41 5.23 -6.47
C LEU A 287 -7.49 4.98 -5.42
N VAL A 288 -8.69 5.53 -5.59
CA VAL A 288 -9.78 5.33 -4.62
C VAL A 288 -10.29 3.89 -4.66
N PHE A 289 -10.40 3.30 -5.85
CA PHE A 289 -10.78 1.89 -5.97
C PHE A 289 -9.71 0.95 -5.41
N LEU A 290 -8.44 1.24 -5.67
CA LEU A 290 -7.32 0.48 -5.11
C LEU A 290 -7.34 0.57 -3.59
N ARG A 291 -7.43 1.79 -3.03
CA ARG A 291 -7.52 2.02 -1.59
C ARG A 291 -8.71 1.30 -0.98
N ARG A 292 -9.91 1.40 -1.58
CA ARG A 292 -11.08 0.67 -1.08
C ARG A 292 -10.88 -0.84 -1.09
N HIS A 293 -10.27 -1.39 -2.13
CA HIS A 293 -9.96 -2.82 -2.20
C HIS A 293 -8.88 -3.26 -1.21
N VAL A 294 -7.97 -2.35 -0.82
CA VAL A 294 -6.92 -2.62 0.17
C VAL A 294 -7.41 -2.39 1.61
N ASP A 295 -8.34 -1.46 1.84
CA ASP A 295 -8.74 -0.97 3.18
C ASP A 295 -10.07 -1.57 3.71
N HIS A 296 -11.02 -1.99 2.87
CA HIS A 296 -12.28 -2.58 3.35
C HIS A 296 -12.12 -4.08 3.63
N GLU A 297 -11.61 -4.40 4.82
CA GLU A 297 -11.64 -5.73 5.45
C GLU A 297 -12.97 -6.01 6.21
N ASP A 298 -13.91 -5.06 6.37
CA ASP A 298 -15.14 -5.29 7.13
C ASP A 298 -16.43 -4.90 6.37
N LYS A 299 -17.24 -5.92 6.01
CA LYS A 299 -18.65 -5.84 5.53
C LYS A 299 -18.93 -4.90 4.35
N LEU A 300 -18.91 -5.48 3.15
CA LEU A 300 -19.35 -4.82 1.92
C LEU A 300 -20.87 -4.99 1.68
N ASP A 301 -21.69 -4.14 2.30
CA ASP A 301 -23.06 -3.88 1.86
C ASP A 301 -23.30 -2.38 1.74
N ILE A 302 -23.07 -1.81 0.56
CA ILE A 302 -23.82 -0.66 -0.01
C ILE A 302 -23.63 -0.69 -1.55
N PRO A 303 -24.69 -0.65 -2.36
CA PRO A 303 -24.61 -0.42 -3.80
C PRO A 303 -24.73 1.07 -4.13
N LEU A 304 -23.85 1.65 -4.96
CA LEU A 304 -24.12 2.93 -5.64
C LEU A 304 -23.21 3.05 -6.89
N PHE A 305 -23.69 2.86 -8.12
CA PHE A 305 -24.52 3.77 -8.93
C PHE A 305 -23.84 5.11 -9.23
N PHE A 306 -22.94 5.13 -10.23
CA PHE A 306 -22.95 6.04 -11.40
C PHE A 306 -21.76 5.71 -12.34
N GLY A 307 -22.02 5.59 -13.65
CA GLY A 307 -21.02 5.71 -14.74
C GLY A 307 -20.17 4.48 -15.10
N SER A 308 -19.57 3.79 -14.14
CA SER A 308 -18.74 2.58 -14.34
C SER A 308 -19.41 1.29 -13.83
N ALA A 309 -20.68 1.41 -13.43
CA ALA A 309 -21.41 0.45 -12.61
C ALA A 309 -21.74 -0.90 -13.28
N PHE A 310 -21.78 -1.00 -14.62
CA PHE A 310 -22.20 -2.27 -15.25
C PHE A 310 -21.11 -3.35 -15.16
N LEU A 311 -19.85 -3.00 -15.45
CA LEU A 311 -18.73 -3.95 -15.36
C LEU A 311 -18.38 -4.28 -13.89
N TYR A 312 -18.49 -3.30 -12.99
CA TYR A 312 -18.19 -3.48 -11.57
C TYR A 312 -19.31 -4.22 -10.80
N ALA A 313 -20.59 -4.00 -11.13
CA ALA A 313 -21.69 -4.74 -10.51
C ALA A 313 -21.69 -6.22 -10.94
N CYS A 314 -21.41 -6.52 -12.21
CA CYS A 314 -21.21 -7.90 -12.65
C CYS A 314 -20.01 -8.56 -11.95
N TYR A 315 -18.92 -7.81 -11.72
CA TYR A 315 -17.73 -8.29 -11.03
C TYR A 315 -17.94 -8.52 -9.53
N LEU A 316 -18.54 -7.57 -8.80
CA LEU A 316 -18.83 -7.71 -7.36
C LEU A 316 -19.76 -8.89 -7.09
N VAL A 317 -20.78 -9.10 -7.95
CA VAL A 317 -21.69 -10.26 -7.84
C VAL A 317 -20.94 -11.58 -8.13
N PHE A 318 -19.93 -11.57 -8.99
CA PHE A 318 -19.10 -12.75 -9.27
C PHE A 318 -18.02 -13.00 -8.20
N LEU A 319 -17.50 -11.94 -7.56
CA LEU A 319 -16.50 -12.02 -6.49
C LEU A 319 -17.12 -12.46 -5.16
N ARG A 320 -18.31 -11.93 -4.84
CA ARG A 320 -19.12 -12.29 -3.65
C ARG A 320 -19.64 -13.74 -3.69
N ARG A 321 -19.49 -14.44 -4.82
CA ARG A 321 -19.85 -15.86 -4.96
C ARG A 321 -18.65 -16.80 -4.77
N HIS A 322 -17.44 -16.29 -4.57
CA HIS A 322 -16.24 -17.13 -4.56
C HIS A 322 -15.20 -16.84 -3.45
N VAL A 323 -15.32 -15.77 -2.65
CA VAL A 323 -14.33 -15.42 -1.62
C VAL A 323 -15.02 -14.80 -0.41
N ASP A 324 -15.11 -15.55 0.69
CA ASP A 324 -15.68 -15.14 1.99
C ASP A 324 -14.60 -14.93 3.08
N HIS A 325 -13.34 -14.63 2.71
CA HIS A 325 -12.26 -14.41 3.69
C HIS A 325 -11.57 -13.05 3.49
N GLU A 326 -11.32 -12.38 4.61
CA GLU A 326 -10.72 -11.05 4.77
C GLU A 326 -9.20 -11.12 4.53
N ASP A 327 -8.79 -11.02 3.26
CA ASP A 327 -7.39 -11.17 2.83
C ASP A 327 -6.76 -9.85 2.33
N LYS A 328 -5.52 -9.58 2.78
CA LYS A 328 -4.64 -8.47 2.40
C LYS A 328 -4.02 -8.66 1.02
N LEU A 329 -3.97 -7.57 0.26
CA LEU A 329 -3.35 -7.50 -1.08
C LEU A 329 -1.83 -7.38 -0.98
N ASP A 330 -1.10 -8.31 -1.60
CA ASP A 330 0.35 -8.20 -1.81
C ASP A 330 0.63 -7.20 -2.95
N ILE A 331 0.99 -5.96 -2.58
CA ILE A 331 1.07 -4.83 -3.52
C ILE A 331 2.16 -4.99 -4.59
N PRO A 332 3.40 -5.41 -4.27
CA PRO A 332 4.40 -5.75 -5.28
C PRO A 332 3.92 -6.82 -6.27
N LEU A 333 3.23 -7.86 -5.80
CA LEU A 333 2.65 -8.90 -6.65
C LEU A 333 1.56 -8.33 -7.58
N PHE A 334 0.69 -7.48 -7.04
CA PHE A 334 -0.36 -6.79 -7.79
C PHE A 334 0.22 -5.92 -8.92
N PHE A 335 1.15 -5.01 -8.62
CA PHE A 335 1.79 -4.18 -9.66
C PHE A 335 2.58 -5.03 -10.66
N GLY A 336 3.23 -6.11 -10.19
CA GLY A 336 3.89 -7.08 -11.05
C GLY A 336 2.96 -7.69 -12.10
N PHE A 337 1.76 -8.13 -11.69
CA PHE A 337 0.74 -8.62 -12.61
C PHE A 337 0.17 -7.53 -13.52
N VAL A 338 -0.01 -6.30 -13.04
CA VAL A 338 -0.41 -5.16 -13.89
C VAL A 338 0.60 -4.96 -15.03
N GLY A 339 1.91 -4.99 -14.73
CA GLY A 339 2.95 -4.91 -15.75
C GLY A 339 2.98 -6.09 -16.72
N LEU A 340 2.78 -7.31 -16.19
CA LEU A 340 2.72 -8.53 -17.01
C LEU A 340 1.52 -8.52 -17.98
N PHE A 341 0.33 -8.17 -17.49
CA PHE A 341 -0.86 -8.08 -18.34
C PHE A 341 -0.75 -6.97 -19.36
N ASN A 342 -0.15 -5.85 -19.01
CA ASN A 342 0.13 -4.79 -19.95
C ASN A 342 1.05 -5.28 -21.09
N LEU A 343 2.15 -5.95 -20.76
CA LEU A 343 3.06 -6.53 -21.74
C LEU A 343 2.34 -7.50 -22.70
N LEU A 344 1.48 -8.39 -22.16
CA LEU A 344 0.82 -9.47 -22.90
C LEU A 344 -0.45 -9.07 -23.65
N LEU A 345 -1.25 -8.14 -23.14
CA LEU A 345 -2.58 -7.81 -23.66
C LEU A 345 -2.60 -6.56 -24.53
N LEU A 346 -1.69 -5.60 -24.30
CA LEU A 346 -1.76 -4.28 -24.95
C LEU A 346 -0.87 -4.15 -26.19
N TRP A 347 -0.03 -5.14 -26.50
CA TRP A 347 0.75 -5.14 -27.74
C TRP A 347 -0.08 -5.14 -29.05
N PRO A 348 -1.28 -5.77 -29.16
CA PRO A 348 -2.05 -5.74 -30.40
C PRO A 348 -2.54 -4.33 -30.77
N LEU A 349 -2.64 -3.42 -29.79
CA LEU A 349 -3.02 -2.04 -30.03
C LEU A 349 -1.99 -1.29 -30.89
N PHE A 350 -0.71 -1.72 -30.93
CA PHE A 350 0.28 -1.15 -31.85
C PHE A 350 -0.17 -1.27 -33.31
N PHE A 351 -0.74 -2.41 -33.71
CA PHE A 351 -1.23 -2.58 -35.09
C PHE A 351 -2.46 -1.74 -35.37
N ILE A 352 -3.36 -1.63 -34.39
CA ILE A 352 -4.56 -0.80 -34.52
C ILE A 352 -4.16 0.67 -34.71
N LEU A 353 -3.25 1.17 -33.87
CA LEU A 353 -2.77 2.56 -33.95
C LEU A 353 -1.98 2.84 -35.23
N HIS A 354 -1.18 1.88 -35.68
CA HIS A 354 -0.45 1.99 -36.95
C HIS A 354 -1.41 2.00 -38.15
N TYR A 355 -2.44 1.15 -38.15
CA TYR A 355 -3.44 1.12 -39.22
C TYR A 355 -4.28 2.41 -39.24
N MET A 356 -4.68 2.92 -38.07
CA MET A 356 -5.43 4.18 -37.94
C MET A 356 -4.58 5.43 -38.18
N GLN A 357 -3.25 5.28 -38.38
CA GLN A 357 -2.29 6.38 -38.55
C GLN A 357 -2.28 7.39 -37.39
N TYR A 358 -2.78 7.00 -36.21
CA TYR A 358 -2.66 7.82 -35.00
C TYR A 358 -1.23 7.78 -34.45
N GLU A 359 -0.58 6.61 -34.50
CA GLU A 359 0.81 6.47 -34.11
C GLU A 359 1.49 5.43 -35.01
N ILE A 360 2.36 5.89 -35.92
CA ILE A 360 3.14 4.99 -36.77
C ILE A 360 4.20 4.32 -35.90
N PHE A 361 4.20 2.98 -35.84
CA PHE A 361 5.21 2.21 -35.13
C PHE A 361 6.61 2.43 -35.71
N GLU A 362 7.49 3.02 -34.91
CA GLU A 362 8.90 3.23 -35.22
C GLU A 362 9.74 2.87 -33.99
N LEU A 363 10.75 2.02 -34.20
CA LEU A 363 11.63 1.57 -33.13
C LEU A 363 12.58 2.71 -32.72
N PRO A 364 12.73 2.98 -31.41
CA PRO A 364 13.61 4.04 -30.94
C PRO A 364 15.08 3.72 -31.23
N THR A 365 15.88 4.76 -31.41
CA THR A 365 17.33 4.63 -31.46
C THR A 365 17.88 4.13 -30.11
N LYS A 366 19.13 3.63 -30.09
CA LYS A 366 19.74 3.13 -28.85
C LYS A 366 19.79 4.17 -27.73
N HIS A 367 20.00 5.45 -28.08
CA HIS A 367 20.02 6.56 -27.11
C HIS A 367 18.63 6.87 -26.58
N GLN A 368 17.63 6.98 -27.47
CA GLN A 368 16.22 7.15 -27.08
C GLN A 368 15.77 6.01 -26.16
N LEU A 369 16.03 4.75 -26.54
CA LEU A 369 15.67 3.59 -25.75
C LEU A 369 16.30 3.61 -24.36
N MET A 370 17.56 4.04 -24.23
CA MET A 370 18.24 4.17 -22.94
C MET A 370 17.54 5.22 -22.05
N PHE A 371 17.19 6.40 -22.60
CA PHE A 371 16.45 7.41 -21.84
C PHE A 371 15.04 6.95 -21.46
N LEU A 372 14.33 6.27 -22.36
CA LEU A 372 13.01 5.70 -22.08
C LEU A 372 13.07 4.65 -20.97
N LEU A 373 14.04 3.73 -21.00
CA LEU A 373 14.21 2.70 -19.97
C LEU A 373 14.63 3.30 -18.63
N LEU A 374 15.55 4.27 -18.62
CA LEU A 374 15.96 4.94 -17.39
C LEU A 374 14.77 5.71 -16.78
N ASN A 375 14.02 6.41 -17.61
CA ASN A 375 12.83 7.14 -17.17
C ASN A 375 11.71 6.22 -16.68
N GLY A 376 11.48 5.08 -17.33
CA GLY A 376 10.53 4.08 -16.82
C GLY A 376 11.02 3.44 -15.52
N PHE A 377 12.30 3.08 -15.41
CA PHE A 377 12.80 2.48 -14.18
C PHE A 377 12.71 3.43 -12.98
N PHE A 378 13.26 4.65 -13.09
CA PHE A 378 13.27 5.59 -11.97
C PHE A 378 11.92 6.31 -11.80
N GLY A 379 11.33 6.73 -12.91
CA GLY A 379 10.13 7.58 -12.94
C GLY A 379 8.81 6.83 -12.88
N THR A 380 8.77 5.51 -13.04
CA THR A 380 7.57 4.71 -12.76
C THR A 380 7.82 3.58 -11.76
N VAL A 381 8.84 2.72 -11.94
CA VAL A 381 9.03 1.59 -11.00
C VAL A 381 9.46 2.07 -9.62
N VAL A 382 10.62 2.74 -9.53
CA VAL A 382 11.16 3.17 -8.23
C VAL A 382 10.27 4.21 -7.55
N SER A 383 9.74 5.18 -8.31
CA SER A 383 8.86 6.21 -7.77
C SER A 383 7.60 5.65 -7.13
N GLU A 384 6.96 4.64 -7.73
CA GLU A 384 5.72 4.08 -7.20
C GLU A 384 5.96 3.24 -5.94
N VAL A 385 7.09 2.53 -5.84
CA VAL A 385 7.48 1.87 -4.57
C VAL A 385 7.67 2.90 -3.47
N LEU A 386 8.43 3.97 -3.76
CA LEU A 386 8.70 5.02 -2.80
C LEU A 386 7.40 5.73 -2.40
N TRP A 387 6.50 6.00 -3.35
CA TRP A 387 5.21 6.62 -3.08
C TRP A 387 4.35 5.75 -2.16
N LEU A 388 4.26 4.46 -2.46
CA LEU A 388 3.53 3.51 -1.64
C LEU A 388 4.14 3.38 -0.24
N TRP A 389 5.47 3.34 -0.15
CA TRP A 389 6.16 3.30 1.14
C TRP A 389 5.91 4.58 1.95
N GLY A 390 5.91 5.74 1.28
CA GLY A 390 5.51 7.01 1.86
C GLY A 390 4.06 6.99 2.36
N CYS A 391 3.13 6.41 1.61
CA CYS A 391 1.73 6.22 2.01
C CYS A 391 1.62 5.35 3.27
N PHE A 392 2.37 4.25 3.34
CA PHE A 392 2.37 3.34 4.50
C PHE A 392 2.99 3.96 5.76
N LEU A 393 4.04 4.77 5.59
CA LEU A 393 4.69 5.45 6.72
C LEU A 393 3.84 6.62 7.25
N THR A 394 3.07 7.24 6.36
CA THR A 394 2.19 8.38 6.65
C THR A 394 0.71 7.97 6.65
N SER A 395 -0.18 8.92 6.33
CA SER A 395 -1.61 8.68 6.14
C SER A 395 -1.98 8.93 4.67
N SER A 396 -3.06 8.28 4.25
CA SER A 396 -3.65 8.46 2.92
C SER A 396 -3.93 9.94 2.60
N LEU A 397 -4.31 10.73 3.61
CA LEU A 397 -4.52 12.17 3.48
C LEU A 397 -3.21 12.92 3.20
N ILE A 398 -2.13 12.64 3.94
CA ILE A 398 -0.83 13.28 3.72
C ILE A 398 -0.32 12.98 2.31
N ALA A 399 -0.41 11.72 1.87
CA ALA A 399 0.00 11.34 0.52
C ALA A 399 -0.83 12.05 -0.57
N THR A 400 -2.12 12.24 -0.34
CA THR A 400 -2.99 12.94 -1.30
C THR A 400 -2.68 14.43 -1.38
N VAL A 401 -2.38 15.07 -0.24
CA VAL A 401 -1.95 16.48 -0.21
C VAL A 401 -0.53 16.63 -0.78
N ALA A 402 0.34 15.63 -0.62
CA ALA A 402 1.69 15.61 -1.21
C ALA A 402 1.66 15.69 -2.74
N ILE A 403 0.72 15.00 -3.42
CA ILE A 403 0.57 15.07 -4.90
C ILE A 403 0.42 16.53 -5.38
N SER A 404 -0.17 17.41 -4.57
CA SER A 404 -0.29 18.83 -4.91
C SER A 404 1.06 19.57 -4.89
N LEU A 405 2.02 19.14 -4.07
CA LEU A 405 3.37 19.71 -4.01
C LEU A 405 4.20 19.49 -5.29
N THR A 406 3.75 18.64 -6.20
CA THR A 406 4.29 18.54 -7.57
C THR A 406 4.29 19.91 -8.27
N ILE A 407 3.29 20.77 -8.02
CA ILE A 407 3.20 22.12 -8.62
C ILE A 407 4.38 23.02 -8.21
N PRO A 408 4.61 23.31 -6.90
CA PRO A 408 5.77 24.11 -6.49
C PRO A 408 7.10 23.46 -6.89
N MET A 409 7.20 22.12 -6.91
CA MET A 409 8.41 21.44 -7.37
C MET A 409 8.65 21.63 -8.88
N THR A 410 7.59 21.61 -9.69
CA THR A 410 7.68 21.89 -11.14
C THR A 410 8.11 23.33 -11.39
N MET A 411 7.48 24.27 -10.69
CA MET A 411 7.85 25.69 -10.77
C MET A 411 9.32 25.92 -10.37
N LEU A 412 9.79 25.27 -9.30
CA LEU A 412 11.19 25.35 -8.87
C LEU A 412 12.13 24.79 -9.95
N ALA A 413 11.78 23.65 -10.56
CA ALA A 413 12.54 23.07 -11.66
C ALA A 413 12.58 24.00 -12.88
N ASP A 414 11.45 24.63 -13.24
CA ASP A 414 11.37 25.55 -14.38
C ASP A 414 12.18 26.83 -14.16
N VAL A 415 12.16 27.40 -12.95
CA VAL A 415 12.98 28.58 -12.60
C VAL A 415 14.48 28.24 -12.64
N ILE A 416 14.88 27.06 -12.16
CA ILE A 416 16.29 26.65 -12.09
C ILE A 416 16.83 26.24 -13.48
N LEU A 417 16.08 25.40 -14.20
CA LEU A 417 16.54 24.77 -15.44
C LEU A 417 16.27 25.66 -16.66
N LYS A 418 15.06 26.24 -16.75
CA LYS A 418 14.61 27.01 -17.91
C LYS A 418 14.75 28.53 -17.72
N LYS A 419 15.02 28.99 -16.49
CA LYS A 419 15.14 30.43 -16.12
C LYS A 419 13.90 31.25 -16.52
N ILE A 420 12.72 30.64 -16.43
CA ILE A 420 11.45 31.28 -16.73
C ILE A 420 10.95 32.02 -15.48
N SER A 421 10.42 33.23 -15.68
CA SER A 421 9.82 34.03 -14.60
C SER A 421 8.31 33.89 -14.62
N TYR A 422 7.74 33.36 -13.55
CA TYR A 422 6.29 33.29 -13.34
C TYR A 422 5.70 34.62 -12.84
N PRO A 423 4.40 34.88 -13.06
CA PRO A 423 3.71 36.01 -12.43
C PRO A 423 3.59 35.81 -10.91
N TYR A 424 3.54 36.92 -10.16
CA TYR A 424 3.43 36.89 -8.69
C TYR A 424 2.23 36.10 -8.17
N LEU A 425 1.14 36.01 -8.95
CA LEU A 425 -0.05 35.24 -8.60
C LEU A 425 0.25 33.73 -8.52
N PHE A 426 1.09 33.21 -9.41
CA PHE A 426 1.53 31.82 -9.39
C PHE A 426 2.28 31.52 -8.08
N TYR A 427 3.23 32.38 -7.68
CA TYR A 427 3.96 32.26 -6.41
C TYR A 427 3.04 32.38 -5.18
N ALA A 428 2.01 33.23 -5.25
CA ALA A 428 1.04 33.34 -4.17
C ALA A 428 0.23 32.05 -3.98
N GLY A 429 0.01 31.28 -5.06
CA GLY A 429 -0.74 30.03 -5.04
C GLY A 429 0.02 28.84 -4.47
N THR A 430 1.36 28.83 -4.59
CA THR A 430 2.20 27.75 -4.05
C THR A 430 2.34 27.81 -2.53
N ILE A 431 2.26 29.00 -1.92
CA ILE A 431 2.38 29.18 -0.46
C ILE A 431 1.28 28.40 0.30
N PRO A 432 -0.02 28.53 -0.01
CA PRO A 432 -1.07 27.76 0.63
C PRO A 432 -0.88 26.24 0.56
N MET A 433 -0.32 25.74 -0.54
CA MET A 433 -0.11 24.30 -0.77
C MET A 433 0.96 23.74 0.17
N ILE A 434 2.09 24.44 0.29
CA ILE A 434 3.17 24.08 1.22
C ILE A 434 2.67 24.15 2.67
N VAL A 435 1.94 25.22 3.02
CA VAL A 435 1.34 25.39 4.36
C VAL A 435 0.35 24.26 4.66
N ALA A 436 -0.48 23.87 3.70
CA ALA A 436 -1.43 22.77 3.88
C ALA A 436 -0.72 21.44 4.12
N PHE A 437 0.33 21.11 3.36
CA PHE A 437 1.09 19.88 3.58
C PHE A 437 1.75 19.84 4.97
N LEU A 438 2.42 20.92 5.37
CA LEU A 438 3.02 21.02 6.70
C LEU A 438 1.95 20.96 7.80
N GLY A 439 0.82 21.65 7.61
CA GLY A 439 -0.31 21.66 8.53
C GLY A 439 -0.94 20.27 8.72
N VAL A 440 -1.18 19.53 7.64
CA VAL A 440 -1.70 18.15 7.71
C VAL A 440 -0.69 17.22 8.37
N THR A 441 0.61 17.38 8.08
CA THR A 441 1.67 16.58 8.72
C THR A 441 1.72 16.80 10.24
N VAL A 442 1.64 18.05 10.69
CA VAL A 442 1.60 18.40 12.12
C VAL A 442 0.30 17.90 12.77
N LEU A 443 -0.84 18.08 12.12
CA LEU A 443 -2.13 17.63 12.63
C LEU A 443 -2.21 16.10 12.75
N SER A 444 -1.58 15.38 11.81
CA SER A 444 -1.46 13.92 11.87
C SER A 444 -0.50 13.44 12.97
N HIS A 445 0.39 14.31 13.46
CA HIS A 445 1.20 14.03 14.63
C HIS A 445 0.36 14.15 15.92
N TYR A 446 -0.54 15.13 15.99
CA TYR A 446 -1.38 15.42 17.16
C TYR A 446 -2.86 15.05 16.91
N GLU A 447 -3.16 13.76 16.79
CA GLU A 447 -4.53 13.25 16.51
C GLU A 447 -5.63 13.74 17.47
N ASN A 448 -5.28 14.04 18.73
CA ASN A 448 -6.24 14.48 19.75
C ASN A 448 -6.42 16.01 19.81
N TRP A 449 -5.67 16.77 19.02
CA TRP A 449 -5.66 18.23 19.07
C TRP A 449 -6.29 18.83 17.82
N ASP A 450 -7.52 19.33 17.97
CA ASP A 450 -8.23 20.01 16.90
C ASP A 450 -8.24 21.54 17.09
N PRO A 451 -7.26 22.28 16.54
CA PRO A 451 -7.15 23.72 16.74
C PRO A 451 -8.34 24.49 16.16
N VAL A 452 -8.85 24.07 15.01
CA VAL A 452 -9.99 24.75 14.36
C VAL A 452 -11.26 24.54 15.16
N PHE A 453 -11.51 23.32 15.66
CA PHE A 453 -12.66 23.05 16.51
C PHE A 453 -12.57 23.82 17.83
N MET A 454 -11.37 23.92 18.43
CA MET A 454 -11.16 24.73 19.63
C MET A 454 -11.37 26.23 19.38
N LEU A 455 -10.95 26.75 18.23
CA LEU A 455 -11.19 28.14 17.84
C LEU A 455 -12.68 28.41 17.60
N ILE A 456 -13.39 27.52 16.91
CA ILE A 456 -14.84 27.65 16.70
C ILE A 456 -15.59 27.52 18.03
N ARG A 457 -15.21 26.59 18.90
CA ARG A 457 -15.79 26.46 20.24
C ARG A 457 -15.53 27.73 21.05
N SER A 458 -14.34 28.29 20.99
CA SER A 458 -13.98 29.53 21.68
C SER A 458 -14.73 30.74 21.11
N ALA A 459 -14.88 30.83 19.79
CA ALA A 459 -15.65 31.87 19.12
C ALA A 459 -17.15 31.74 19.42
N TYR A 460 -17.71 30.53 19.37
CA TYR A 460 -19.08 30.22 19.77
C TYR A 460 -19.32 30.61 21.23
N VAL A 461 -18.43 30.21 22.15
CA VAL A 461 -18.52 30.59 23.56
C VAL A 461 -18.37 32.10 23.74
N ALA A 462 -17.49 32.79 23.00
CA ALA A 462 -17.34 34.24 23.08
C ALA A 462 -18.57 35.01 22.56
N ILE A 463 -19.18 34.53 21.47
CA ILE A 463 -20.37 35.11 20.85
C ILE A 463 -21.62 34.84 21.72
N PHE A 464 -21.78 33.63 22.25
CA PHE A 464 -22.92 33.25 23.10
C PHE A 464 -22.76 33.65 24.58
N ARG A 465 -21.54 33.87 25.11
CA ARG A 465 -21.34 34.51 26.42
C ARG A 465 -21.71 35.99 26.41
N ARG A 466 -21.63 36.67 25.27
CA ARG A 466 -22.18 38.04 25.13
C ARG A 466 -23.71 38.08 25.17
N THR A 467 -24.40 36.96 24.92
CA THR A 467 -25.87 36.89 24.92
C THR A 467 -26.46 36.12 26.11
N ARG A 468 -25.65 35.49 26.98
CA ARG A 468 -26.14 34.78 28.17
C ARG A 468 -25.43 35.23 29.46
N PHE A 469 -25.87 36.37 29.99
CA PHE A 469 -26.07 36.49 31.44
C PHE A 469 -27.32 35.67 31.83
N ARG A 470 -27.20 34.35 31.78
CA ARG A 470 -28.07 33.45 32.53
C ARG A 470 -27.34 32.13 32.72
N SER A 471 -26.87 31.94 33.94
CA SER A 471 -26.25 30.73 34.45
C SER A 471 -27.07 29.50 34.04
N PHE A 472 -26.48 28.62 33.25
CA PHE A 472 -26.90 27.22 33.19
C PHE A 472 -25.64 26.38 33.30
N ARG A 473 -25.47 25.82 34.50
CA ARG A 473 -24.41 24.89 34.86
C ARG A 473 -24.72 23.57 34.14
N PHE A 474 -23.91 23.22 33.14
CA PHE A 474 -23.91 21.84 32.65
C PHE A 474 -23.21 20.99 33.72
N PRO A 475 -23.82 19.89 34.20
CA PRO A 475 -23.09 18.94 35.01
C PRO A 475 -22.05 18.28 34.11
N GLU A 476 -20.78 18.42 34.49
CA GLU A 476 -19.69 17.67 33.88
C GLU A 476 -19.99 16.18 34.01
N THR A 477 -19.73 15.47 32.92
CA THR A 477 -19.70 14.02 32.79
C THR A 477 -18.83 13.40 33.88
N SER A 478 -19.47 13.00 34.97
CA SER A 478 -18.86 12.25 36.08
C SER A 478 -18.80 10.74 35.82
N SER A 479 -19.01 10.26 34.58
CA SER A 479 -19.05 8.81 34.29
C SER A 479 -17.73 8.21 33.84
N GLU A 480 -16.65 8.99 33.68
CA GLU A 480 -15.33 8.47 33.25
C GLU A 480 -14.26 8.49 34.36
N GLN A 481 -14.63 8.81 35.61
CA GLN A 481 -13.69 8.81 36.74
C GLN A 481 -14.14 8.00 37.97
N THR A 482 -15.10 7.09 37.82
CA THR A 482 -15.49 6.16 38.89
C THR A 482 -15.61 4.72 38.40
N GLU A 483 -14.56 4.19 37.77
CA GLU A 483 -14.29 2.76 37.90
C GLU A 483 -13.36 2.56 39.09
N ALA A 484 -13.95 2.20 40.23
CA ALA A 484 -13.21 1.77 41.40
C ALA A 484 -12.58 0.41 41.09
N LEU A 485 -11.25 0.34 41.14
CA LEU A 485 -10.44 -0.86 40.87
C LEU A 485 -10.49 -1.92 42.00
N ILE A 486 -11.61 -2.01 42.74
CA ILE A 486 -11.77 -2.94 43.85
C ILE A 486 -13.05 -3.74 43.63
N GLY A 487 -12.91 -4.96 43.10
CA GLY A 487 -13.96 -5.95 43.08
C GLY A 487 -14.29 -6.40 44.49
N ILE A 488 -15.34 -5.82 45.08
CA ILE A 488 -15.90 -6.33 46.34
C ILE A 488 -16.81 -7.49 46.01
N ASN A 489 -16.26 -8.69 46.17
CA ASN A 489 -16.99 -9.95 46.11
C ASN A 489 -18.01 -9.97 47.26
N ARG A 490 -19.28 -9.70 46.96
CA ARG A 490 -20.39 -9.87 47.91
C ARG A 490 -21.02 -11.23 47.64
N ASN A 491 -20.49 -12.26 48.28
CA ASN A 491 -21.16 -13.51 48.60
C ASN A 491 -20.26 -14.30 49.56
N GLU A 492 -20.27 -13.94 50.84
CA GLU A 492 -19.97 -14.85 51.94
C GLU A 492 -20.43 -14.19 53.25
N HIS A 493 -21.07 -15.00 54.09
CA HIS A 493 -21.67 -14.71 55.40
C HIS A 493 -23.14 -14.26 55.43
N GLU A 494 -24.03 -15.24 55.37
CA GLU A 494 -25.10 -15.34 56.38
C GLU A 494 -24.89 -16.63 57.19
N ALA A 495 -25.20 -16.51 58.48
CA ALA A 495 -24.95 -17.45 59.56
C ALA A 495 -25.96 -18.60 59.64
#